data_AF-A0A7K0ZDR2-F1
#
_entry.id   AF-A0A7K0ZDR2-F1
#
_cell.length_a   1.000
_cell.length_b   1.000
_cell.length_c   1.000
_cell.angle_alpha   90.00
_cell.angle_beta   90.00
_cell.angle_gamma   90.00
#
_symmetry.space_group_name_H-M   'P 1'
#
loop_
_entity.id
_entity.type
_entity.pdbx_description
1 polymer ?
#
loop_
_entity_poly.entity_id
_entity_poly.type
_entity_poly.pdbx_seq_one_letter_code
_entity_poly.pdbx_strand_id
1 'polypeptide(L)'
;MSRRNLSPSELFDAACAGDRAALARVLSLLERGDVVAREVGRMAYKRGGQGYTVGITGAPGAGKSTLTSAVIKHLRSMQLEIAVLAIDPSSPFTGGAILGDRVRMQDHATDPGVFIRSMATRGHLGGLSLSTPEAIRMLDAVGRKWILVETVGVGQVEVEIAGKADTTVVVLNPGWGDSVQANKAGLMEIADIFVINKADRKGVEET
;
A
#
# COMPACT_ATOMS: atom_id res chain seq x y z
N MET A 1 -24.75 16.08 14.87
CA MET A 1 -23.43 16.71 15.11
C MET A 1 -22.62 16.68 13.83
N SER A 2 -21.97 17.78 13.45
CA SER A 2 -21.06 17.80 12.29
C SER A 2 -19.88 16.87 12.55
N ARG A 3 -19.65 15.88 11.68
CA ARG A 3 -18.52 14.93 11.76
C ARG A 3 -17.16 15.64 11.90
N ARG A 4 -17.05 16.94 11.61
CA ARG A 4 -15.80 17.72 11.69
C ARG A 4 -15.19 17.79 13.11
N ASN A 5 -15.97 17.65 14.18
CA ASN A 5 -15.51 17.88 15.56
C ASN A 5 -15.27 16.60 16.39
N LEU A 6 -15.22 15.42 15.77
CA LEU A 6 -14.90 14.20 16.50
C LEU A 6 -13.47 14.25 17.05
N SER A 7 -13.32 13.87 18.32
CA SER A 7 -12.04 13.61 18.96
C SER A 7 -11.29 12.45 18.29
N PRO A 8 -9.97 12.32 18.51
CA PRO A 8 -9.19 11.21 17.96
C PRO A 8 -9.74 9.83 18.33
N SER A 9 -10.19 9.65 19.58
CA SER A 9 -10.84 8.42 20.04
C SER A 9 -12.15 8.15 19.31
N GLU A 10 -13.03 9.14 19.19
CA GLU A 10 -14.30 8.96 18.49
C GLU A 10 -14.12 8.66 16.99
N LEU A 11 -13.09 9.25 16.36
CA LEU A 11 -12.71 8.90 14.98
C LEU A 11 -12.21 7.46 14.87
N PHE A 12 -11.39 7.02 15.83
CA PHE A 12 -10.90 5.64 15.87
C PHE A 12 -12.06 4.65 16.08
N ASP A 13 -12.95 4.91 17.02
CA ASP A 13 -14.10 4.05 17.30
C ASP A 13 -15.06 3.98 16.11
N ALA A 14 -15.33 5.10 15.45
CA ALA A 14 -16.12 5.13 14.23
C ALA A 14 -15.45 4.34 13.09
N ALA A 15 -14.12 4.42 12.96
CA ALA A 15 -13.38 3.64 11.97
C ALA A 15 -13.45 2.13 12.27
N CYS A 16 -13.32 1.73 13.54
CA CYS A 16 -13.52 0.33 13.97
C CYS A 16 -14.96 -0.15 13.74
N ALA A 17 -15.95 0.74 13.79
CA ALA A 17 -17.35 0.45 13.46
C ALA A 17 -17.64 0.41 11.95
N GLY A 18 -16.63 0.58 11.09
CA GLY A 18 -16.75 0.50 9.64
C GLY A 18 -16.97 1.84 8.91
N ASP A 19 -16.91 2.99 9.59
CA ASP A 19 -17.01 4.29 8.94
C ASP A 19 -15.74 4.57 8.09
N ARG A 20 -15.89 4.41 6.76
CA ARG A 20 -14.82 4.62 5.78
C ARG A 20 -14.26 6.04 5.77
N ALA A 21 -15.10 7.04 6.05
CA ALA A 21 -14.66 8.43 6.10
C ALA A 21 -13.87 8.71 7.38
N ALA A 22 -14.28 8.13 8.50
CA ALA A 22 -13.51 8.17 9.75
C ALA A 22 -12.14 7.49 9.56
N LEU A 23 -12.11 6.29 8.96
CA LEU A 23 -10.86 5.59 8.64
C LEU A 23 -9.93 6.43 7.75
N ALA A 24 -10.45 7.02 6.68
CA ALA A 24 -9.66 7.89 5.80
C ALA A 24 -9.09 9.12 6.53
N ARG A 25 -9.83 9.66 7.52
CA ARG A 25 -9.34 10.77 8.35
C ARG A 25 -8.28 10.32 9.34
N VAL A 26 -8.47 9.18 9.99
CA VAL A 26 -7.44 8.61 10.88
C VAL A 26 -6.14 8.38 10.13
N LEU A 27 -6.20 7.79 8.92
CA LEU A 27 -5.00 7.61 8.09
C LEU A 27 -4.35 8.96 7.74
N SER A 28 -5.15 10.01 7.45
CA SER A 28 -4.59 11.36 7.29
C SER A 28 -3.91 11.90 8.56
N LEU A 29 -4.44 11.61 9.75
CA LEU A 29 -3.81 12.00 11.03
C LEU A 29 -2.46 11.30 11.18
N LEU A 30 -2.43 9.98 10.96
CA LEU A 30 -1.20 9.17 11.02
C LEU A 30 -0.14 9.68 10.05
N GLU A 31 -0.52 9.99 8.81
CA GLU A 31 0.44 10.53 7.85
C GLU A 31 1.07 11.85 8.32
N ARG A 32 0.34 12.72 9.07
CA ARG A 32 0.90 13.99 9.60
C ARG A 32 1.93 13.79 10.70
N GLY A 33 1.89 12.69 11.43
CA GLY A 33 2.88 12.38 12.48
C GLY A 33 2.88 13.33 13.68
N ASP A 34 1.79 14.07 13.90
CA ASP A 34 1.65 15.00 15.03
C ASP A 34 1.37 14.24 16.36
N VAL A 35 1.18 14.97 17.46
CA VAL A 35 0.88 14.34 18.77
C VAL A 35 -0.41 13.52 18.72
N VAL A 36 -1.37 13.94 17.90
CA VAL A 36 -2.64 13.23 17.71
C VAL A 36 -2.42 11.91 16.96
N ALA A 37 -1.52 11.87 15.98
CA ALA A 37 -1.13 10.63 15.30
C ALA A 37 -0.65 9.56 16.30
N ARG A 38 0.17 9.95 17.29
CA ARG A 38 0.69 9.03 18.31
C ARG A 38 -0.41 8.46 19.21
N GLU A 39 -1.41 9.26 19.55
CA GLU A 39 -2.57 8.81 20.32
C GLU A 39 -3.33 7.72 19.57
N VAL A 40 -3.64 7.96 18.29
CA VAL A 40 -4.38 6.99 17.47
C VAL A 40 -3.54 5.75 17.17
N GLY A 41 -2.24 5.92 16.90
CA GLY A 41 -1.32 4.81 16.70
C GLY A 41 -1.25 3.88 17.92
N ARG A 42 -1.31 4.42 19.14
CA ARG A 42 -1.33 3.61 20.37
C ARG A 42 -2.63 2.82 20.51
N MET A 43 -3.78 3.40 20.13
CA MET A 43 -5.05 2.69 20.12
C MET A 43 -5.06 1.54 19.11
N ALA A 44 -4.56 1.80 17.89
CA ALA A 44 -4.42 0.79 16.84
C ALA A 44 -3.50 -0.37 17.29
N TYR A 45 -2.36 -0.06 17.92
CA TYR A 45 -1.40 -1.06 18.39
C TYR A 45 -2.01 -2.10 19.33
N LYS A 46 -2.98 -1.72 20.17
CA LYS A 46 -3.66 -2.64 21.11
C LYS A 46 -4.62 -3.62 20.43
N ARG A 47 -5.05 -3.37 19.19
CA ARG A 47 -6.07 -4.16 18.47
C ARG A 47 -5.52 -4.91 17.26
N GLY A 48 -4.39 -4.49 16.70
CA GLY A 48 -3.76 -5.15 15.56
C GLY A 48 -2.99 -6.43 15.92
N GLY A 49 -2.26 -6.96 14.95
CA GLY A 49 -1.43 -8.17 15.05
C GLY A 49 -2.01 -9.41 14.34
N GLN A 50 -3.03 -9.25 13.50
CA GLN A 50 -3.69 -10.37 12.81
C GLN A 50 -3.83 -10.15 11.30
N GLY A 51 -3.50 -8.97 10.80
CA GLY A 51 -3.52 -8.67 9.38
C GLY A 51 -2.33 -9.32 8.68
N TYR A 52 -2.56 -9.72 7.43
CA TYR A 52 -1.55 -10.22 6.52
C TYR A 52 -1.26 -9.18 5.45
N THR A 53 0.01 -8.80 5.34
CA THR A 53 0.47 -7.71 4.49
C THR A 53 1.26 -8.24 3.31
N VAL A 54 0.83 -7.91 2.10
CA VAL A 54 1.54 -8.23 0.87
C VAL A 54 2.09 -6.94 0.26
N GLY A 55 3.41 -6.85 0.15
CA GLY A 55 4.10 -5.79 -0.56
C GLY A 55 4.19 -6.12 -2.05
N ILE A 56 3.80 -5.21 -2.92
CA ILE A 56 3.90 -5.35 -4.38
C ILE A 56 4.81 -4.24 -4.90
N THR A 57 5.93 -4.64 -5.48
CA THR A 57 6.99 -3.71 -5.89
C THR A 57 7.61 -4.12 -7.24
N GLY A 58 8.53 -3.31 -7.75
CA GLY A 58 9.13 -3.45 -9.06
C GLY A 58 8.98 -2.17 -9.88
N ALA A 59 9.71 -2.08 -10.99
CA ALA A 59 9.89 -0.81 -11.69
C ALA A 59 8.62 -0.15 -12.24
N PRO A 60 8.70 1.13 -12.65
CA PRO A 60 7.58 1.82 -13.26
C PRO A 60 7.18 1.11 -14.56
N GLY A 61 5.89 0.92 -14.76
CA GLY A 61 5.40 0.23 -15.96
C GLY A 61 5.60 -1.30 -15.96
N ALA A 62 6.07 -1.92 -14.87
CA ALA A 62 6.02 -3.37 -14.67
C ALA A 62 4.58 -3.92 -14.62
N GLY A 63 3.58 -3.06 -14.43
CA GLY A 63 2.17 -3.43 -14.37
C GLY A 63 1.69 -3.86 -12.98
N LYS A 64 2.36 -3.35 -11.93
CA LYS A 64 2.00 -3.55 -10.52
C LYS A 64 0.52 -3.27 -10.25
N SER A 65 0.02 -2.08 -10.58
CA SER A 65 -1.39 -1.73 -10.30
C SER A 65 -2.39 -2.62 -11.03
N THR A 66 -2.04 -3.11 -12.23
CA THR A 66 -2.84 -4.08 -12.96
C THR A 66 -2.85 -5.44 -12.25
N LEU A 67 -1.69 -5.91 -11.77
CA LEU A 67 -1.60 -7.12 -10.96
C LEU A 67 -2.36 -6.96 -9.64
N THR A 68 -2.16 -5.85 -8.90
CA THR A 68 -2.89 -5.52 -7.68
C THR A 68 -4.39 -5.57 -7.92
N SER A 69 -4.88 -4.95 -9.00
CA SER A 69 -6.30 -4.98 -9.38
C SER A 69 -6.82 -6.40 -9.64
N ALA A 70 -6.04 -7.25 -10.32
CA ALA A 70 -6.40 -8.64 -10.55
C ALA A 70 -6.43 -9.46 -9.24
N VAL A 71 -5.46 -9.23 -8.34
CA VAL A 71 -5.42 -9.86 -7.01
C VAL A 71 -6.63 -9.44 -6.17
N ILE A 72 -6.98 -8.15 -6.14
CA ILE A 72 -8.18 -7.66 -5.46
C ILE A 72 -9.41 -8.40 -5.98
N LYS A 73 -9.58 -8.47 -7.31
CA LYS A 73 -10.73 -9.17 -7.92
C LYS A 73 -10.81 -10.63 -7.47
N HIS A 74 -9.68 -11.33 -7.42
CA HIS A 74 -9.62 -12.72 -6.96
C HIS A 74 -9.97 -12.85 -5.48
N LEU A 75 -9.37 -12.04 -4.60
CA LEU A 75 -9.67 -12.05 -3.16
C LEU A 75 -11.15 -11.69 -2.88
N ARG A 76 -11.72 -10.76 -3.64
CA ARG A 76 -13.14 -10.41 -3.57
C ARG A 76 -14.07 -11.54 -4.04
N SER A 77 -13.67 -12.36 -4.99
CA SER A 77 -14.46 -13.56 -5.37
C SER A 77 -14.56 -14.59 -4.25
N MET A 78 -13.65 -14.53 -3.26
CA MET A 78 -13.66 -15.30 -2.02
C MET A 78 -14.32 -14.55 -0.85
N GLN A 79 -15.02 -13.45 -1.13
CA GLN A 79 -15.73 -12.58 -0.17
C GLN A 79 -14.81 -11.96 0.91
N LEU A 80 -13.50 -11.96 0.71
CA LEU A 80 -12.53 -11.37 1.65
C LEU A 80 -12.56 -9.84 1.59
N GLU A 81 -12.33 -9.17 2.71
CA GLU A 81 -12.19 -7.72 2.75
C GLU A 81 -10.73 -7.30 2.59
N ILE A 82 -10.47 -6.32 1.72
CA ILE A 82 -9.11 -5.91 1.33
C ILE A 82 -8.91 -4.42 1.59
N ALA A 83 -7.76 -4.08 2.14
CA ALA A 83 -7.25 -2.73 2.15
C ALA A 83 -6.04 -2.61 1.22
N VAL A 84 -5.93 -1.49 0.51
CA VAL A 84 -4.83 -1.18 -0.39
C VAL A 84 -4.22 0.15 0.01
N LEU A 85 -2.92 0.14 0.26
CA LEU A 85 -2.08 1.33 0.42
C LEU A 85 -1.25 1.51 -0.84
N ALA A 86 -1.62 2.47 -1.69
CA ALA A 86 -0.81 2.87 -2.83
C ALA A 86 0.18 3.95 -2.36
N ILE A 87 1.48 3.65 -2.38
CA ILE A 87 2.53 4.57 -1.97
C ILE A 87 3.03 5.28 -3.22
N ASP A 88 2.66 6.55 -3.34
CA ASP A 88 2.97 7.44 -4.44
C ASP A 88 4.06 8.45 -4.03
N PRO A 89 4.90 8.94 -4.97
CA PRO A 89 5.87 9.98 -4.66
C PRO A 89 5.12 11.26 -4.30
N SER A 90 5.70 12.06 -3.41
CA SER A 90 5.11 13.36 -3.08
C SER A 90 5.13 14.29 -4.27
N SER A 91 3.98 14.92 -4.52
CA SER A 91 3.88 16.07 -5.41
C SER A 91 4.80 17.19 -4.90
N PRO A 92 5.68 17.75 -5.75
CA PRO A 92 6.53 18.87 -5.35
C PRO A 92 5.72 20.16 -5.10
N PHE A 93 4.45 20.21 -5.52
CA PHE A 93 3.58 21.39 -5.37
C PHE A 93 2.65 21.30 -4.17
N THR A 94 2.10 20.12 -3.88
CA THR A 94 1.09 19.94 -2.82
C THR A 94 1.58 19.12 -1.63
N GLY A 95 2.71 18.43 -1.76
CA GLY A 95 3.24 17.49 -0.75
C GLY A 95 2.46 16.17 -0.63
N GLY A 96 1.25 16.09 -1.20
CA GLY A 96 0.40 14.89 -1.21
C GLY A 96 0.80 13.88 -2.29
N ALA A 97 0.10 12.74 -2.29
CA ALA A 97 0.32 11.67 -3.26
C ALA A 97 -0.07 12.11 -4.68
N ILE A 98 0.77 11.81 -5.67
CA ILE A 98 0.40 11.94 -7.08
C ILE A 98 -0.55 10.78 -7.40
N LEU A 99 -1.86 11.07 -7.49
CA LEU A 99 -3.02 10.16 -7.60
C LEU A 99 -3.00 9.10 -8.73
N GLY A 100 -1.89 8.89 -9.42
CA GLY A 100 -1.77 8.05 -10.62
C GLY A 100 -2.24 6.62 -10.41
N ASP A 101 -1.89 6.01 -9.27
CA ASP A 101 -2.16 4.59 -9.04
C ASP A 101 -3.61 4.33 -8.61
N ARG A 102 -4.26 5.30 -7.96
CA ARG A 102 -5.69 5.20 -7.59
C ARG A 102 -6.61 5.23 -8.81
N VAL A 103 -6.25 5.97 -9.87
CA VAL A 103 -7.04 6.00 -11.12
C VAL A 103 -7.06 4.62 -11.77
N ARG A 104 -5.97 3.85 -11.66
CA ARG A 104 -5.85 2.50 -12.23
C ARG A 104 -6.63 1.43 -11.48
N MET A 105 -7.12 1.73 -10.27
CA MET A 105 -7.93 0.83 -9.43
C MET A 105 -9.38 1.33 -9.25
N GLN A 106 -9.87 2.19 -10.14
CA GLN A 106 -11.22 2.75 -10.07
C GLN A 106 -12.34 1.70 -10.07
N ASP A 107 -12.13 0.57 -10.76
CA ASP A 107 -13.11 -0.52 -10.83
C ASP A 107 -13.45 -1.10 -9.45
N HIS A 108 -12.56 -0.96 -8.46
CA HIS A 108 -12.77 -1.42 -7.09
C HIS A 108 -13.21 -0.31 -6.13
N ALA A 109 -13.21 0.95 -6.57
CA ALA A 109 -13.44 2.09 -5.69
C ALA A 109 -14.86 2.12 -5.07
N THR A 110 -15.82 1.48 -5.75
CA THR A 110 -17.21 1.36 -5.31
C THR A 110 -17.51 0.05 -4.57
N ASP A 111 -16.57 -0.91 -4.51
CA ASP A 111 -16.76 -2.15 -3.76
C ASP A 111 -16.70 -1.87 -2.25
N PRO A 112 -17.76 -2.16 -1.48
CA PRO A 112 -17.78 -1.93 -0.03
C PRO A 112 -16.72 -2.76 0.72
N GLY A 113 -16.31 -3.90 0.17
CA GLY A 113 -15.28 -4.78 0.73
C GLY A 113 -13.84 -4.39 0.36
N VAL A 114 -13.65 -3.34 -0.44
CA VAL A 114 -12.31 -2.83 -0.80
C VAL A 114 -12.13 -1.42 -0.26
N PHE A 115 -11.05 -1.17 0.48
CA PHE A 115 -10.66 0.17 0.93
C PHE A 115 -9.33 0.57 0.31
N ILE A 116 -9.29 1.65 -0.47
CA ILE A 116 -8.07 2.11 -1.16
C ILE A 116 -7.67 3.48 -0.64
N ARG A 117 -6.40 3.61 -0.25
CA ARG A 117 -5.79 4.87 0.17
C ARG A 117 -4.45 5.08 -0.54
N SER A 118 -4.30 6.23 -1.20
CA SER A 118 -2.99 6.72 -1.63
C SER A 118 -2.31 7.44 -0.48
N MET A 119 -1.01 7.19 -0.29
CA MET A 119 -0.15 7.86 0.69
C MET A 119 1.09 8.41 -0.02
N ALA A 120 1.56 9.56 0.44
CA ALA A 120 2.73 10.21 -0.14
C ALA A 120 4.01 9.81 0.62
N THR A 121 5.14 9.71 -0.08
CA THR A 121 6.46 9.46 0.55
C THR A 121 6.97 10.62 1.43
N ARG A 122 6.43 11.84 1.25
CA ARG A 122 6.70 13.07 2.03
C ARG A 122 8.20 13.38 2.18
N GLY A 123 8.94 13.28 1.08
CA GLY A 123 10.36 13.67 1.03
C GLY A 123 11.31 12.81 1.87
N HIS A 124 10.84 11.65 2.34
CA HIS A 124 11.71 10.71 3.04
C HIS A 124 12.68 10.05 2.07
N LEU A 125 13.98 10.18 2.37
CA LEU A 125 15.07 9.65 1.55
C LEU A 125 15.07 8.11 1.45
N GLY A 126 14.39 7.42 2.38
CA GLY A 126 14.23 5.96 2.40
C GLY A 126 13.15 5.43 1.44
N GLY A 127 12.18 6.25 1.07
CA GLY A 127 11.20 5.92 0.04
C GLY A 127 9.83 5.46 0.56
N LEU A 128 9.70 4.66 1.62
CA LEU A 128 8.39 4.50 2.27
C LEU A 128 8.14 5.64 3.26
N SER A 129 6.88 6.08 3.36
CA SER A 129 6.51 7.02 4.43
C SER A 129 6.74 6.38 5.79
N LEU A 130 7.28 7.11 6.77
CA LEU A 130 7.32 6.65 8.18
C LEU A 130 5.93 6.22 8.69
N SER A 131 4.87 6.76 8.08
CA SER A 131 3.50 6.44 8.42
C SER A 131 2.97 5.15 7.80
N THR A 132 3.65 4.53 6.83
CA THR A 132 3.18 3.28 6.18
C THR A 132 2.97 2.15 7.20
N PRO A 133 3.92 1.85 8.12
CA PRO A 133 3.71 0.81 9.13
C PRO A 133 2.59 1.15 10.12
N GLU A 134 2.37 2.43 10.41
CA GLU A 134 1.26 2.88 11.25
C GLU A 134 -0.08 2.72 10.54
N ALA A 135 -0.13 3.01 9.24
CA ALA A 135 -1.31 2.81 8.40
C ALA A 135 -1.66 1.33 8.27
N ILE A 136 -0.68 0.45 8.04
CA ILE A 136 -0.88 -1.02 8.02
C ILE A 136 -1.50 -1.47 9.35
N ARG A 137 -0.90 -1.09 10.49
CA ARG A 137 -1.43 -1.42 11.82
C ARG A 137 -2.84 -0.88 12.04
N MET A 138 -3.13 0.33 11.56
CA MET A 138 -4.46 0.91 11.67
C MET A 138 -5.50 0.14 10.85
N LEU A 139 -5.16 -0.29 9.64
CA LEU A 139 -6.03 -1.10 8.79
C LEU A 139 -6.34 -2.45 9.42
N ASP A 140 -5.33 -3.12 9.99
CA ASP A 140 -5.54 -4.36 10.75
C ASP A 140 -6.42 -4.13 12.00
N ALA A 141 -6.15 -3.06 12.76
CA ALA A 141 -6.91 -2.72 13.96
C ALA A 141 -8.41 -2.46 13.70
N VAL A 142 -8.78 -2.05 12.48
CA VAL A 142 -10.18 -1.90 12.05
C VAL A 142 -10.74 -3.14 11.35
N GLY A 143 -10.01 -4.25 11.36
CA GLY A 143 -10.47 -5.56 10.89
C GLY A 143 -10.12 -5.89 9.43
N ARG A 144 -9.31 -5.07 8.73
CA ARG A 144 -8.87 -5.40 7.36
C ARG A 144 -7.71 -6.39 7.42
N LYS A 145 -8.00 -7.66 7.16
CA LYS A 145 -7.02 -8.76 7.32
C LYS A 145 -6.16 -8.99 6.09
N TRP A 146 -6.57 -8.54 4.91
CA TRP A 146 -5.74 -8.55 3.72
C TRP A 146 -5.33 -7.12 3.39
N ILE A 147 -4.04 -6.82 3.53
CA ILE A 147 -3.48 -5.49 3.32
C ILE A 147 -2.47 -5.57 2.19
N LEU A 148 -2.81 -4.97 1.05
CA LEU A 148 -1.92 -4.85 -0.10
C LEU A 148 -1.21 -3.51 -0.03
N VAL A 149 0.10 -3.49 -0.19
CA VAL A 149 0.91 -2.27 -0.21
C VAL A 149 1.64 -2.21 -1.54
N GLU A 150 1.28 -1.27 -2.39
CA GLU A 150 1.90 -1.08 -3.70
C GLU A 150 2.84 0.12 -3.67
N THR A 151 4.06 -0.03 -4.20
CA THR A 151 4.99 1.08 -4.39
C THR A 151 4.86 1.66 -5.79
N VAL A 152 5.21 2.93 -6.02
CA VAL A 152 5.28 3.51 -7.39
C VAL A 152 6.33 2.84 -8.29
N GLY A 153 7.35 2.22 -7.69
CA GLY A 153 8.45 1.60 -8.41
C GLY A 153 9.61 2.52 -8.78
N VAL A 154 9.96 3.51 -7.95
CA VAL A 154 11.14 4.37 -8.20
C VAL A 154 12.02 4.45 -6.95
N GLY A 155 13.28 4.10 -7.10
CA GLY A 155 14.30 4.28 -6.06
C GLY A 155 14.23 3.27 -4.92
N GLN A 156 14.76 3.65 -3.75
CA GLN A 156 14.93 2.77 -2.58
C GLN A 156 13.61 2.33 -1.92
N VAL A 157 12.48 2.96 -2.28
CA VAL A 157 11.12 2.59 -1.84
C VAL A 157 10.86 1.10 -2.06
N GLU A 158 11.39 0.58 -3.17
CA GLU A 158 11.12 -0.78 -3.60
C GLU A 158 11.70 -1.84 -2.69
N VAL A 159 12.80 -1.53 -2.00
CA VAL A 159 13.52 -2.43 -1.10
C VAL A 159 12.94 -2.38 0.31
N GLU A 160 12.53 -1.19 0.78
CA GLU A 160 12.04 -1.02 2.14
C GLU A 160 10.76 -1.80 2.45
N ILE A 161 9.96 -2.13 1.41
CA ILE A 161 8.72 -2.88 1.61
C ILE A 161 8.96 -4.27 2.20
N ALA A 162 10.13 -4.86 1.93
CA ALA A 162 10.53 -6.18 2.40
C ALA A 162 10.49 -6.30 3.93
N GLY A 163 10.90 -5.23 4.63
CA GLY A 163 10.89 -5.19 6.09
C GLY A 163 9.52 -4.84 6.69
N LYS A 164 8.51 -4.58 5.86
CA LYS A 164 7.18 -4.07 6.28
C LYS A 164 6.01 -4.94 5.85
N ALA A 165 6.25 -5.95 5.01
CA ALA A 165 5.26 -6.89 4.54
C ALA A 165 5.58 -8.30 5.05
N ASP A 166 4.55 -9.14 5.17
CA ASP A 166 4.70 -10.57 5.46
C ASP A 166 5.11 -11.36 4.21
N THR A 167 4.79 -10.83 3.03
CA THR A 167 5.24 -11.35 1.73
C THR A 167 5.52 -10.22 0.77
N THR A 168 6.66 -10.28 0.10
CA THR A 168 7.09 -9.32 -0.90
C THR A 168 7.06 -9.93 -2.30
N VAL A 169 6.24 -9.32 -3.16
CA VAL A 169 6.09 -9.66 -4.56
C VAL A 169 6.85 -8.65 -5.40
N VAL A 170 7.84 -9.11 -6.16
CA VAL A 170 8.58 -8.30 -7.14
C VAL A 170 8.05 -8.59 -8.53
N VAL A 171 7.50 -7.56 -9.18
CA VAL A 171 6.94 -7.63 -10.53
C VAL A 171 7.99 -7.22 -11.56
N LEU A 172 8.27 -8.14 -12.48
CA LEU A 172 9.24 -8.00 -13.57
C LEU A 172 8.50 -8.02 -14.92
N ASN A 173 9.17 -7.54 -15.97
CA ASN A 173 8.70 -7.67 -17.36
C ASN A 173 9.69 -8.55 -18.15
N PRO A 174 9.26 -9.18 -19.26
CA PRO A 174 10.13 -10.01 -20.08
C PRO A 174 11.24 -9.18 -20.71
N GLY A 175 12.42 -9.78 -20.85
CA GLY A 175 13.58 -9.11 -21.44
C GLY A 175 14.05 -7.91 -20.62
N TRP A 176 13.80 -7.93 -19.30
CA TRP A 176 14.47 -7.05 -18.35
C TRP A 176 15.98 -7.30 -18.42
N GLY A 177 16.62 -6.57 -19.33
CA GLY A 177 17.98 -6.81 -19.79
C GLY A 177 19.03 -6.71 -18.69
N ASP A 178 20.06 -7.54 -18.84
CA ASP A 178 21.18 -7.78 -17.94
C ASP A 178 20.74 -7.93 -16.48
N SER A 179 20.67 -9.16 -15.99
CA SER A 179 20.42 -9.55 -14.58
C SER A 179 21.15 -8.67 -13.55
N VAL A 180 22.23 -8.02 -13.95
CA VAL A 180 22.99 -6.98 -13.25
C VAL A 180 22.18 -5.72 -12.89
N GLN A 181 21.26 -5.20 -13.73
CA GLN A 181 20.48 -4.00 -13.40
C GLN A 181 19.37 -4.27 -12.38
N ALA A 182 18.71 -5.44 -12.45
CA ALA A 182 17.77 -5.89 -11.42
C ALA A 182 18.49 -6.16 -10.08
N ASN A 183 19.70 -6.73 -10.14
CA ASN A 183 20.56 -6.91 -8.97
C ASN A 183 21.07 -5.59 -8.37
N LYS A 184 21.34 -4.56 -9.18
CA LYS A 184 21.93 -3.28 -8.71
C LYS A 184 21.07 -2.50 -7.71
N ALA A 185 19.78 -2.80 -7.61
CA ALA A 185 18.87 -2.15 -6.68
C ALA A 185 18.53 -3.00 -5.45
N GLY A 186 19.09 -4.21 -5.28
CA GLY A 186 18.72 -5.12 -4.18
C GLY A 186 17.33 -5.76 -4.32
N LEU A 187 16.61 -5.47 -5.41
CA LEU A 187 15.28 -6.03 -5.71
C LEU A 187 15.26 -7.55 -5.76
N MET A 188 16.35 -8.17 -6.22
CA MET A 188 16.44 -9.63 -6.32
C MET A 188 16.62 -10.31 -4.96
N GLU A 189 16.99 -9.57 -3.92
CA GLU A 189 17.25 -10.11 -2.58
C GLU A 189 16.04 -10.03 -1.65
N ILE A 190 15.04 -9.22 -2.01
CA ILE A 190 13.89 -8.94 -1.14
C ILE A 190 12.64 -9.76 -1.47
N ALA A 191 12.61 -10.44 -2.62
CA ALA A 191 11.41 -11.09 -3.11
C ALA A 191 11.19 -12.44 -2.41
N ASP A 192 10.01 -12.61 -1.84
CA ASP A 192 9.50 -13.95 -1.53
C ASP A 192 8.91 -14.58 -2.81
N ILE A 193 8.35 -13.75 -3.70
CA ILE A 193 7.73 -14.16 -4.96
C ILE A 193 8.17 -13.22 -6.09
N PHE A 194 8.66 -13.79 -7.18
CA PHE A 194 8.82 -13.08 -8.45
C PHE A 194 7.62 -13.31 -9.36
N VAL A 195 7.13 -12.24 -9.98
CA VAL A 195 6.06 -12.31 -10.99
C VAL A 195 6.56 -11.70 -12.28
N ILE A 196 6.75 -12.53 -13.32
CA ILE A 196 7.02 -12.04 -14.67
C ILE A 196 5.68 -11.67 -15.32
N ASN A 197 5.35 -10.38 -15.25
CA ASN A 197 4.14 -9.84 -15.85
C ASN A 197 4.31 -9.67 -17.36
N LYS A 198 3.22 -9.43 -18.10
CA LYS A 198 3.24 -9.31 -19.58
C LYS A 198 3.90 -10.51 -20.26
N ALA A 199 3.66 -11.69 -19.71
CA ALA A 199 4.21 -12.97 -20.17
C ALA A 199 3.78 -13.34 -21.60
N ASP A 200 2.84 -12.61 -22.19
CA ASP A 200 2.48 -12.67 -23.61
C ASP A 200 3.58 -12.12 -24.55
N ARG A 201 4.61 -11.46 -24.01
CA ARG A 201 5.70 -10.86 -24.78
C ARG A 201 6.89 -11.81 -24.93
N LYS A 202 7.66 -11.63 -26.01
CA LYS A 202 8.96 -12.30 -26.21
C LYS A 202 9.92 -11.97 -25.06
N GLY A 203 10.82 -12.89 -24.73
CA GLY A 203 11.80 -12.72 -23.66
C GLY A 203 11.38 -13.31 -22.31
N VAL A 204 10.21 -13.97 -22.22
CA VAL A 204 9.63 -14.43 -20.95
C VAL A 204 10.34 -15.67 -20.39
N GLU A 205 10.73 -16.60 -21.27
CA GLU A 205 11.45 -17.82 -20.89
C GLU A 205 12.90 -17.52 -20.51
N GLU A 206 13.41 -16.38 -20.97
CA GLU A 206 14.77 -15.91 -20.73
C GLU A 206 14.90 -14.94 -19.55
N THR A 207 13.80 -14.64 -18.84
CA THR A 207 13.75 -13.73 -17.68
C THR A 207 13.72 -14.51 -16.36
#